data_AF-C4K6S4-F1
#
_entry.id   AF-C4K6S4-F1
#
_cell.length_a   1.000
_cell.length_b   1.000
_cell.length_c   1.000
_cell.angle_alpha   90.00
_cell.angle_beta   90.00
_cell.angle_gamma   90.00
#
_symmetry.space_group_name_H-M   'P 1'
#
loop_
_entity.id
_entity.type
_entity.pdbx_description
1 polymer ?
#
loop_
_entity_poly.entity_id
_entity_poly.type
_entity_poly.pdbx_seq_one_letter_code
_entity_poly.pdbx_strand_id
1 'polypeptide(L)'
;MGQVAFDALQASEELESAGISREKARAISLVVRKSHEVADVATKRDLEDVRKDLTTQISDVRKDLSAEITNVRKDMEITRKDLQLEMSGIRAEQKLIRWMLGAGILGILSLVVKAFLMPAL
;
A
#
# COMPACT_ATOMS: atom_id res chain seq x y z
N MET A 1 -17.87 17.75 26.26
CA MET A 1 -19.01 18.63 25.92
C MET A 1 -20.21 17.72 25.81
N GLY A 2 -21.12 17.85 26.77
CA GLY A 2 -22.16 16.87 27.05
C GLY A 2 -23.18 16.79 25.92
N GLN A 3 -23.70 15.59 25.68
CA GLN A 3 -25.07 15.48 25.20
C GLN A 3 -25.91 16.32 26.16
N VAL A 4 -26.58 17.35 25.66
CA VAL A 4 -27.58 18.06 26.45
C VAL A 4 -28.70 17.03 26.62
N ALA A 5 -28.72 16.36 27.77
CA ALA A 5 -29.75 15.40 28.09
C ALA A 5 -31.10 16.11 27.95
N PHE A 6 -32.07 15.45 27.33
CA PHE A 6 -33.39 16.01 27.18
C PHE A 6 -34.01 16.25 28.57
N ASP A 7 -34.18 17.51 28.95
CA ASP A 7 -34.81 17.89 30.21
C ASP A 7 -36.33 17.73 30.10
N ALA A 8 -36.82 16.56 30.51
CA ALA A 8 -38.23 16.23 30.45
C ALA A 8 -39.10 17.08 31.38
N LEU A 9 -38.52 17.70 32.41
CA LEU A 9 -39.25 18.60 33.32
C LEU A 9 -39.46 19.94 32.64
N GLN A 10 -38.39 20.58 32.17
CA GLN A 10 -38.48 21.84 31.43
C GLN A 10 -39.40 21.71 30.20
N ALA A 11 -39.26 20.61 29.44
CA ALA A 11 -40.14 20.36 28.30
C ALA A 11 -41.61 20.21 28.71
N SER A 12 -41.91 19.60 29.87
CA SER A 12 -43.29 19.51 30.35
C SER A 12 -43.86 20.86 30.80
N GLU A 13 -43.05 21.73 31.40
CA GLU A 13 -43.46 23.07 31.82
C GLU A 13 -43.72 23.99 30.62
N GLU A 14 -42.89 23.90 29.58
CA GLU A 14 -43.11 24.62 28.32
C GLU A 14 -44.41 24.17 27.64
N LEU A 15 -44.70 22.86 27.62
CA LEU A 15 -45.96 22.32 27.09
C LEU A 15 -47.17 22.76 27.93
N GLU A 16 -47.05 22.82 29.26
CA GLU A 16 -48.09 23.38 30.15
C GLU A 16 -48.36 24.86 29.84
N SER A 17 -47.31 25.66 29.63
CA SER A 17 -47.42 27.08 29.27
C SER A 17 -48.06 27.31 27.90
N ALA A 18 -47.93 26.34 27.00
CA ALA A 18 -48.56 26.33 25.67
C ALA A 18 -50.03 25.85 25.71
N GLY A 19 -50.59 25.56 26.89
CA GLY A 19 -51.98 25.17 27.08
C GLY A 19 -52.26 23.67 27.05
N ILE A 20 -51.23 22.81 27.06
CA ILE A 20 -51.40 21.36 27.18
C ILE A 20 -51.60 21.00 28.66
N SER A 21 -52.55 20.11 28.96
CA SER A 21 -52.77 19.69 30.35
C SER A 21 -51.51 19.00 30.90
N ARG A 22 -51.21 19.25 32.18
CA ARG A 22 -50.06 18.70 32.91
C ARG A 22 -49.81 17.20 32.69
N GLU A 23 -50.87 16.39 32.70
CA GLU A 23 -50.74 14.95 32.48
C GLU A 23 -50.29 14.60 31.05
N LYS A 24 -50.83 15.31 30.05
CA LYS A 24 -50.44 15.13 28.65
C LYS A 24 -49.04 15.68 28.37
N ALA A 25 -48.70 16.84 28.93
CA ALA A 25 -47.38 17.45 28.81
C ALA A 25 -46.28 16.52 29.34
N ARG A 26 -46.50 15.93 30.53
CA ARG A 26 -45.59 14.93 31.12
C ARG A 26 -45.50 13.65 30.29
N ALA A 27 -46.62 13.16 29.77
CA ALA A 27 -46.63 11.96 28.94
C ALA A 27 -45.82 12.17 27.64
N ILE A 28 -45.98 13.33 27.00
CA ILE A 28 -45.23 13.69 25.79
C ILE A 28 -43.74 13.83 26.09
N SER A 29 -43.36 14.54 27.16
CA SER A 29 -41.94 14.73 27.50
C SER A 29 -41.25 13.41 27.87
N LEU A 30 -41.94 12.51 28.57
CA LEU A 30 -41.43 11.17 28.90
C LEU A 30 -41.20 10.32 27.65
N VAL A 31 -42.12 10.36 26.67
CA VAL A 31 -41.97 9.63 25.40
C VAL A 31 -40.76 10.16 24.61
N VAL A 32 -40.60 11.48 24.53
CA VAL A 32 -39.45 12.10 23.83
C VAL A 32 -38.12 11.77 24.52
N ARG A 33 -38.06 11.84 25.85
CA ARG A 33 -36.86 11.43 26.61
C ARG A 33 -36.48 9.97 26.33
N LYS A 34 -37.47 9.08 26.40
CA LYS A 34 -37.25 7.64 26.15
C LYS A 34 -36.77 7.37 24.72
N SER A 35 -37.26 8.11 23.72
CA SER A 35 -36.78 8.00 22.34
C SER A 35 -35.31 8.43 22.19
N HIS A 36 -34.85 9.41 22.97
CA HIS A 36 -33.45 9.84 22.98
C HIS A 36 -32.53 8.91 23.80
N GLU A 37 -33.02 8.28 24.87
CA GLU A 37 -32.26 7.31 25.67
C GLU A 37 -32.04 5.97 24.94
N VAL A 38 -32.93 5.59 24.02
CA VAL A 38 -32.83 4.35 23.23
C VAL A 38 -31.95 4.53 21.99
N ALA A 39 -31.69 5.77 21.58
CA ALA A 39 -30.84 6.07 20.44
C ALA A 39 -29.36 6.12 20.89
N ASP A 40 -28.65 4.99 20.76
CA ASP A 40 -27.19 4.96 20.84
C ASP A 40 -26.61 5.75 19.66
N VAL A 41 -26.33 7.03 19.89
CA VAL A 41 -25.87 7.96 18.84
C VAL A 41 -24.41 8.31 19.05
N ALA A 42 -23.62 8.13 17.99
CA ALA A 42 -22.25 8.60 17.95
C ALA A 42 -22.20 10.11 18.24
N THR A 43 -21.40 10.50 19.23
CA THR A 43 -21.22 11.90 19.57
C THR A 43 -20.27 12.58 18.58
N LYS A 44 -20.29 13.91 18.54
CA LYS A 44 -19.31 14.69 17.75
C LYS A 44 -17.87 14.36 18.15
N ARG A 45 -17.63 13.98 19.42
CA ARG A 45 -16.31 13.59 19.90
C ARG A 45 -15.88 12.25 19.32
N ASP A 46 -16.77 11.27 19.30
CA ASP A 46 -16.49 9.95 18.71
C ASP A 46 -16.12 10.09 17.23
N LEU A 47 -16.85 10.95 16.51
CA LEU A 47 -16.54 11.27 15.11
C LEU A 47 -15.19 11.98 14.95
N GLU A 48 -14.84 12.91 15.85
CA GLU A 48 -13.51 13.56 15.82
C GLU A 48 -12.38 12.59 16.12
N ASP A 49 -12.58 11.68 17.07
CA ASP A 49 -11.57 10.69 17.47
C ASP A 49 -11.36 9.68 16.33
N VAL A 50 -12.43 9.16 15.72
CA VAL A 50 -12.36 8.33 14.50
C VAL A 50 -11.70 9.09 13.34
N ARG A 51 -12.03 10.38 13.15
CA ARG A 51 -11.41 11.20 12.09
C ARG A 51 -9.90 11.32 12.30
N LYS A 52 -9.45 11.58 13.53
CA LYS A 52 -8.02 11.70 13.87
C LYS A 52 -7.29 10.37 13.69
N ASP A 53 -7.91 9.28 14.16
CA ASP A 53 -7.36 7.94 14.02
C ASP A 53 -7.20 7.56 12.54
N LEU A 54 -8.25 7.72 11.73
CA LEU A 54 -8.18 7.49 10.29
C LEU A 54 -7.16 8.37 9.59
N THR A 55 -7.03 9.64 9.99
CA THR A 55 -6.00 10.54 9.43
C THR A 55 -4.60 10.02 9.72
N THR A 56 -4.37 9.47 10.92
CA THR A 56 -3.10 8.88 11.33
C THR A 56 -2.82 7.61 10.53
N GLN A 57 -3.78 6.68 10.48
CA GLN A 57 -3.64 5.44 9.72
C GLN A 57 -3.37 5.70 8.22
N ILE A 58 -4.08 6.65 7.61
CA ILE A 58 -3.86 7.04 6.20
C ILE A 58 -2.45 7.59 6.00
N SER A 59 -1.96 8.42 6.94
CA SER A 59 -0.61 8.98 6.89
C SER A 59 0.46 7.89 6.97
N ASP A 60 0.26 6.92 7.86
CA ASP A 60 1.22 5.83 8.07
C ASP A 60 1.23 4.86 6.89
N VAL A 61 0.07 4.43 6.38
CA VAL A 61 -0.03 3.63 5.15
C VAL A 61 0.65 4.33 3.97
N ARG A 62 0.51 5.65 3.85
CA ARG A 62 1.17 6.42 2.78
C ARG A 62 2.70 6.41 2.93
N LYS A 63 3.23 6.51 4.16
CA LYS A 63 4.67 6.43 4.42
C LYS A 63 5.20 5.04 4.10
N ASP A 64 4.52 4.00 4.57
CA ASP A 64 4.90 2.61 4.35
C ASP A 64 4.94 2.29 2.86
N LEU A 65 3.89 2.64 2.12
CA LEU A 65 3.85 2.45 0.67
C LEU A 65 4.96 3.24 -0.06
N SER A 66 5.28 4.45 0.41
CA SER A 66 6.38 5.23 -0.16
C SER A 66 7.75 4.57 0.08
N ALA A 67 7.93 3.96 1.25
CA ALA A 67 9.13 3.21 1.60
C ALA A 67 9.23 1.92 0.76
N GLU A 68 8.15 1.16 0.63
CA GLU A 68 8.10 -0.04 -0.22
C GLU A 68 8.39 0.26 -1.68
N ILE A 69 7.79 1.32 -2.26
CA ILE A 69 8.09 1.76 -3.62
C ILE A 69 9.57 2.09 -3.78
N THR A 70 10.18 2.72 -2.78
CA THR A 70 11.61 3.06 -2.81
C THR A 70 12.48 1.81 -2.76
N ASN A 71 12.11 0.82 -1.95
CA ASN A 71 12.81 -0.46 -1.85
C ASN A 71 12.71 -1.25 -3.16
N VAL A 72 11.50 -1.40 -3.71
CA VAL A 72 11.29 -2.07 -5.01
C VAL A 72 12.10 -1.40 -6.12
N ARG A 73 12.18 -0.06 -6.15
CA ARG A 73 13.02 0.65 -7.12
C ARG A 73 14.51 0.32 -6.96
N LYS A 74 15.01 0.21 -5.73
CA LYS A 74 16.40 -0.20 -5.47
C LYS A 74 16.65 -1.64 -5.90
N ASP A 75 15.75 -2.55 -5.57
CA ASP A 75 15.86 -3.97 -5.94
C ASP A 75 15.85 -4.14 -7.47
N MET A 76 15.01 -3.37 -8.18
CA MET A 76 15.02 -3.32 -9.64
C MET A 76 16.33 -2.78 -10.21
N GLU A 77 16.93 -1.75 -9.60
CA GLU A 77 18.22 -1.21 -10.02
C GLU A 77 19.35 -2.23 -9.83
N ILE A 78 19.36 -2.93 -8.70
CA ILE A 78 20.32 -4.00 -8.41
C ILE A 78 20.16 -5.13 -9.43
N THR A 79 18.95 -5.65 -9.60
CA THR A 79 18.65 -6.71 -10.57
C THR A 79 19.08 -6.31 -11.98
N ARG A 80 18.86 -5.05 -12.38
CA ARG A 80 19.30 -4.54 -13.69
C ARG A 80 20.82 -4.53 -13.82
N LYS A 81 21.55 -4.14 -12.78
CA LYS A 81 23.02 -4.14 -12.77
C LYS A 81 23.57 -5.56 -12.83
N ASP A 82 22.98 -6.48 -12.07
CA ASP A 82 23.38 -7.89 -12.06
C ASP A 82 23.21 -8.52 -13.45
N LEU A 83 22.05 -8.30 -14.10
CA LEU A 83 21.80 -8.73 -15.47
C LEU A 83 22.80 -8.11 -16.48
N GLN A 84 23.18 -6.85 -16.29
CA GLN A 84 24.19 -6.21 -17.15
C GLN A 84 25.57 -6.84 -16.99
N LEU A 85 25.95 -7.20 -15.76
CA LEU A 85 27.20 -7.90 -15.46
C LEU A 85 27.21 -9.30 -16.08
N GLU A 86 26.15 -10.08 -15.88
CA GLU A 86 26.01 -11.41 -16.48
C GLU A 86 26.09 -11.35 -18.01
N MET A 87 25.37 -10.42 -18.64
CA MET A 87 25.42 -10.22 -20.09
C MET A 87 26.80 -9.78 -20.58
N SER A 88 27.56 -9.03 -19.78
CA SER A 88 28.96 -8.70 -20.07
C SER A 88 29.84 -9.95 -20.02
N GLY A 89 29.68 -10.76 -18.98
CA GLY A 89 30.37 -12.04 -18.81
C GLY A 89 30.13 -13.00 -19.97
N ILE A 90 28.86 -13.23 -20.31
CA ILE A 90 28.48 -14.09 -21.45
C ILE A 90 29.08 -13.59 -22.77
N ARG A 91 29.10 -12.27 -23.01
CA ARG A 91 29.73 -11.71 -24.22
C ARG A 91 31.25 -11.94 -24.24
N ALA A 92 31.91 -11.81 -23.10
CA ALA A 92 33.33 -12.11 -22.98
C ALA A 92 33.62 -13.59 -23.26
N GLU A 93 32.85 -14.50 -22.65
CA GLU A 93 32.94 -15.94 -22.89
C GLU A 93 32.67 -16.31 -24.36
N GLN A 94 31.64 -15.73 -24.99
CA GLN A 94 31.37 -15.92 -26.41
C GLN A 94 32.53 -15.46 -27.29
N LYS A 95 33.17 -14.33 -26.96
CA LYS A 95 34.34 -13.84 -27.69
C LYS A 95 35.52 -14.80 -27.55
N LEU A 96 35.76 -15.31 -26.33
CA LEU A 96 36.81 -16.30 -26.07
C LEU A 96 36.57 -17.59 -26.87
N ILE A 97 35.35 -18.14 -26.83
CA ILE A 97 34.98 -19.34 -27.59
C ILE A 97 35.19 -19.13 -29.09
N ARG A 98 34.77 -17.98 -29.64
CA ARG A 98 35.01 -17.65 -31.06
C ARG A 98 36.50 -17.65 -31.41
N TRP A 99 37.35 -17.09 -30.56
CA TRP A 99 38.81 -17.11 -30.75
C TRP A 99 39.39 -18.53 -30.67
N MET A 100 38.98 -19.32 -29.67
CA MET A 100 39.43 -20.70 -29.50
C MET A 100 39.04 -21.57 -30.69
N LEU A 101 37.80 -21.44 -31.20
CA LEU A 101 37.36 -22.16 -32.39
C LEU A 101 38.17 -21.75 -33.63
N GLY A 102 38.41 -20.45 -33.82
CA GLY A 102 39.22 -19.96 -34.95
C GLY A 102 40.66 -20.48 -34.90
N ALA A 103 41.31 -20.38 -33.74
CA ALA A 103 42.66 -20.92 -33.54
C ALA A 103 42.71 -22.45 -33.71
N GLY A 104 41.70 -23.16 -33.21
CA GLY A 104 41.58 -24.61 -33.36
C GLY A 104 41.47 -25.05 -34.82
N ILE A 105 40.60 -24.40 -35.61
CA ILE A 105 40.47 -24.67 -37.05
C ILE A 105 41.78 -24.40 -37.80
N LEU A 106 42.43 -23.26 -37.53
CA LEU A 106 43.73 -22.93 -38.13
C LEU A 106 44.81 -23.95 -37.75
N GLY A 107 44.83 -24.40 -36.49
CA GLY A 107 45.74 -25.44 -36.01
C GLY A 107 45.55 -26.77 -36.74
N ILE A 108 44.31 -27.22 -36.89
CA ILE A 108 43.98 -28.44 -37.64
C ILE A 108 44.39 -28.31 -39.12
N LEU A 109 44.06 -27.18 -39.76
CA LEU A 109 44.42 -26.92 -41.15
C LEU A 109 45.94 -26.98 -41.37
N SER A 110 46.73 -26.41 -40.45
CA SER A 110 48.20 -26.47 -40.51
C SER A 110 48.73 -27.90 -40.47
N LEU A 111 48.16 -28.76 -39.61
CA LEU A 111 48.53 -30.18 -39.53
C LEU A 111 48.20 -30.94 -40.83
N VAL A 112 47.04 -30.67 -41.43
CA VAL A 112 46.64 -31.29 -42.70
C VAL A 112 47.60 -30.91 -43.83
N VAL A 113 47.95 -29.62 -43.94
CA VAL A 113 48.94 -29.15 -44.93
C VAL A 113 50.29 -29.84 -44.74
N LYS A 114 50.77 -29.89 -43.49
CA LYS A 114 52.05 -30.53 -43.15
C LYS A 114 52.05 -32.04 -43.45
N ALA A 115 50.97 -32.74 -43.13
CA ALA A 115 50.89 -34.19 -43.27
C ALA A 115 50.67 -34.66 -44.71
N PHE A 116 49.87 -33.95 -45.51
CA PHE A 116 49.38 -34.44 -46.81
C PHE A 116 49.89 -33.66 -48.03
N LEU A 117 50.17 -32.35 -47.89
CA LEU A 117 50.61 -31.52 -49.03
C LEU A 117 52.12 -31.34 -49.09
N MET A 118 52.79 -31.28 -47.92
CA MET A 118 54.24 -31.10 -47.83
C MET A 118 55.09 -32.26 -48.41
N PRO A 119 54.74 -33.55 -48.26
CA PRO A 119 55.52 -34.63 -48.87
C PRO A 119 55.29 -34.79 -50.39
N ALA A 120 54.37 -34.04 -50.99
CA ALA A 120 54.05 -34.08 -52.42
C ALA A 120 54.64 -32.90 -53.23
N LEU A 121 55.30 -31.93 -52.56
CA LEU A 121 56.09 -30.85 -53.16
C LEU A 121 57.58 -31.17 -53.07
#